data_AF-A0A1R1CQ45-F1
#
_entry.id   AF-A0A1R1CQ45-F1
#
_cell.length_a   1.000
_cell.length_b   1.000
_cell.length_c   1.000
_cell.angle_alpha   90.00
_cell.angle_beta   90.00
_cell.angle_gamma   90.00
#
_symmetry.space_group_name_H-M   'P 1'
#
loop_
_entity.id
_entity.type
_entity.pdbx_description
1 polymer ?
#
loop_
_entity_poly.entity_id
_entity_poly.type
_entity_poly.pdbx_seq_one_letter_code
_entity_poly.pdbx_strand_id
1 'polypeptide(L)'
;MNNNQKRNQHKIKLFYFHELSDCLSQLIAPENIDRTITVSNSIYLNQLQQVVAEQDFSDDLNDSVFMLKSNNIDEDDPAQLALFERVLREGITYKGEKYVRSIKSPAMGRTQRTEFIKEKYYKNVFQRVALGKFPRLTNINKWEAALGVSRSSALAIPYIPRIVVIPDYEKEEIIEDVWKVVKCIGDPVQQELILEEKKKQREYFKAKKDLIPSATNLAVLPRLPNKKVIVRGEEITAPDQSEQKTFSGWDKENGVCQGSCRELIRKVMF
;
A
#
# COMPACT_ATOMS: atom_id res chain seq x y z
N MET A 1 13.87 25.43 15.80
CA MET A 1 13.63 25.76 14.38
C MET A 1 12.58 24.79 13.84
N ASN A 2 11.33 25.25 13.67
CA ASN A 2 10.21 24.40 13.28
C ASN A 2 9.91 24.60 11.78
N ASN A 3 10.80 24.10 10.92
CA ASN A 3 10.49 23.97 9.51
C ASN A 3 9.72 22.66 9.35
N ASN A 4 8.39 22.74 9.37
CA ASN A 4 7.55 21.69 8.81
C ASN A 4 7.93 21.56 7.32
N GLN A 5 8.94 20.75 7.01
CA GLN A 5 9.26 20.36 5.64
C GLN A 5 8.01 19.67 5.09
N LYS A 6 7.20 20.42 4.34
CA LYS A 6 6.12 19.85 3.55
C LYS A 6 6.75 18.74 2.72
N ARG A 7 6.20 17.53 2.82
CA ARG A 7 6.64 16.39 2.03
C ARG A 7 6.69 16.82 0.56
N ASN A 8 7.85 16.73 -0.07
CA ASN A 8 7.98 17.03 -1.49
C ASN A 8 7.00 16.13 -2.26
N GLN A 9 6.27 16.71 -3.20
CA GLN A 9 5.24 16.04 -3.99
C GLN A 9 5.48 16.37 -5.47
N HIS A 10 5.26 15.38 -6.33
CA HIS A 10 5.39 15.49 -7.78
C HIS A 10 4.02 15.32 -8.44
N LYS A 11 3.77 16.02 -9.54
CA LYS A 11 2.55 15.89 -10.33
C LYS A 11 2.87 15.11 -11.60
N ILE A 12 2.43 13.86 -11.68
CA ILE A 12 2.66 13.00 -12.84
C ILE A 12 1.36 12.78 -13.60
N LYS A 13 1.45 12.45 -14.90
CA LYS A 13 0.26 12.24 -15.73
C LYS A 13 -0.57 11.04 -15.27
N LEU A 14 -1.89 11.13 -15.48
CA LEU A 14 -2.85 10.07 -15.16
C LEU A 14 -3.69 9.72 -16.39
N PHE A 15 -3.59 8.48 -16.83
CA PHE A 15 -4.36 7.88 -17.91
C PHE A 15 -5.39 6.89 -17.38
N TYR A 16 -6.50 6.71 -18.08
CA TYR A 16 -7.45 5.64 -17.78
C TYR A 16 -7.35 4.51 -18.79
N PHE A 17 -7.55 3.28 -18.30
CA PHE A 17 -7.39 2.08 -19.09
C PHE A 17 -8.31 2.03 -20.34
N HIS A 18 -9.56 2.48 -20.22
CA HIS A 18 -10.53 2.50 -21.33
C HIS A 18 -10.20 3.52 -22.42
N GLU A 19 -9.21 4.39 -22.22
CA GLU A 19 -8.79 5.40 -23.20
C GLU A 19 -7.64 4.91 -24.08
N LEU A 20 -7.09 3.74 -23.77
CA LEU A 20 -6.06 3.12 -24.57
C LEU A 20 -6.65 2.64 -25.89
N SER A 21 -5.96 2.97 -26.98
CA SER A 21 -6.34 2.54 -28.33
C SER A 21 -5.31 1.56 -28.86
N ASP A 22 -5.76 0.53 -29.59
CA ASP A 22 -4.85 -0.36 -30.31
C ASP A 22 -4.69 0.16 -31.74
N CYS A 23 -3.46 0.49 -32.13
CA CYS A 23 -3.13 0.94 -33.47
C CYS A 23 -1.85 0.25 -33.91
N LEU A 24 -1.89 -0.42 -35.06
CA LEU A 24 -0.73 -1.14 -35.63
C LEU A 24 -0.08 -2.12 -34.63
N SER A 25 -0.90 -2.83 -33.85
CA SER A 25 -0.46 -3.75 -32.79
C SER A 25 0.31 -3.08 -31.64
N GLN A 26 0.22 -1.75 -31.52
CA GLN A 26 0.74 -1.00 -30.37
C GLN A 26 -0.42 -0.40 -29.56
N LEU A 27 -0.27 -0.47 -28.24
CA LEU A 27 -1.21 0.17 -27.32
C LEU A 27 -0.81 1.63 -27.15
N ILE A 28 -1.68 2.54 -27.57
CA ILE A 28 -1.40 3.98 -27.60
C ILE A 28 -2.24 4.71 -26.55
N ALA A 29 -1.58 5.56 -25.76
CA ALA A 29 -2.25 6.48 -24.87
C ALA A 29 -2.63 7.80 -25.59
N PRO A 30 -3.74 8.46 -25.20
CA PRO A 30 -4.16 9.70 -25.83
C PRO A 30 -3.14 10.82 -25.65
N GLU A 31 -2.86 11.60 -26.70
CA GLU A 31 -1.79 12.61 -26.68
C GLU A 31 -2.15 13.84 -25.83
N ASN A 32 -3.42 14.27 -25.88
CA ASN A 32 -3.92 15.50 -25.25
C ASN A 32 -4.64 15.19 -23.93
N ILE A 33 -3.88 15.06 -22.85
CA ILE A 33 -4.40 14.86 -21.49
C ILE A 33 -3.73 15.81 -20.51
N ASP A 34 -4.55 16.59 -19.80
CA ASP A 34 -4.12 17.49 -18.72
C ASP A 34 -4.28 16.89 -17.31
N ARG A 35 -4.81 15.66 -17.23
CA ARG A 35 -5.02 14.98 -15.95
C ARG A 35 -3.69 14.61 -15.33
N THR A 36 -3.51 15.04 -14.09
CA THR A 36 -2.36 14.72 -13.27
C THR A 36 -2.77 14.14 -11.93
N ILE A 37 -1.86 13.40 -11.32
CA ILE A 37 -1.98 12.88 -9.97
C ILE A 37 -0.76 13.30 -9.16
N THR A 38 -1.01 13.64 -7.89
CA THR A 38 0.06 13.99 -6.96
C THR A 38 0.62 12.72 -6.31
N VAL A 39 1.92 12.51 -6.45
CA VAL A 39 2.66 11.42 -5.80
C VAL A 39 3.67 12.00 -4.82
N SER A 40 3.81 11.36 -3.66
CA SER A 40 4.83 11.78 -2.68
C SER A 40 6.21 11.46 -3.19
N ASN A 41 7.19 12.31 -2.85
CA ASN A 41 8.58 12.04 -3.16
C ASN A 41 9.03 10.73 -2.49
N SER A 42 9.85 9.97 -3.20
CA SER A 42 10.34 8.66 -2.78
C SER A 42 11.76 8.47 -3.27
N ILE A 43 12.47 7.48 -2.70
CA ILE A 43 13.82 7.12 -3.16
C ILE A 43 13.77 6.77 -4.65
N TYR A 44 12.76 6.01 -5.06
CA TYR A 44 12.56 5.67 -6.46
C TYR A 44 12.44 6.91 -7.38
N LEU A 45 11.60 7.88 -7.03
CA LEU A 45 11.42 9.08 -7.87
C LEU A 45 12.68 9.93 -7.91
N ASN A 46 13.42 10.03 -6.80
CA ASN A 46 14.73 10.68 -6.78
C ASN A 46 15.72 9.99 -7.74
N GLN A 47 15.76 8.65 -7.74
CA GLN A 47 16.64 7.90 -8.65
C GLN A 47 16.21 8.05 -10.10
N LEU A 48 14.90 8.04 -10.40
CA LEU A 48 14.39 8.32 -11.73
C LEU A 48 14.81 9.72 -12.19
N GLN A 49 14.64 10.75 -11.35
CA GLN A 49 15.03 12.12 -11.69
C GLN A 49 16.52 12.23 -12.01
N GLN A 50 17.39 11.55 -11.24
CA GLN A 50 18.83 11.54 -11.53
C GLN A 50 19.15 10.82 -12.84
N VAL A 51 18.50 9.68 -13.11
CA VAL A 51 18.69 8.93 -14.36
C VAL A 51 18.25 9.73 -15.57
N VAL A 52 17.13 10.45 -15.46
CA VAL A 52 16.63 11.37 -16.50
C VAL A 52 17.66 12.46 -16.75
N ALA A 53 18.09 13.16 -15.70
CA ALA A 53 19.06 14.27 -15.81
C ALA A 53 20.42 13.84 -16.41
N GLU A 54 20.84 12.60 -16.19
CA GLU A 54 22.11 12.08 -16.72
C GLU A 54 22.01 11.59 -18.17
N GLN A 55 20.85 11.08 -18.60
CA GLN A 55 20.67 10.54 -19.95
C GLN A 55 20.15 11.58 -20.94
N ASP A 56 19.28 12.47 -20.49
CA ASP A 56 18.59 13.43 -21.33
C ASP A 56 18.22 14.67 -20.51
N PHE A 57 19.08 15.68 -20.54
CA PHE A 57 18.88 16.92 -19.79
C PHE A 57 17.63 17.71 -20.22
N SER A 58 17.08 17.40 -21.40
CA SER A 58 15.89 18.06 -21.93
C SER A 58 14.58 17.41 -21.49
N ASP A 59 14.63 16.20 -20.94
CA ASP A 59 13.46 15.43 -20.58
C ASP A 59 13.03 15.75 -19.13
N ASP A 60 11.74 15.98 -18.92
CA ASP A 60 11.19 16.26 -17.60
C ASP A 60 10.81 14.94 -16.89
N LEU A 61 10.96 14.91 -15.57
CA LEU A 61 10.46 13.83 -14.73
C LEU A 61 8.97 13.60 -14.98
N ASN A 62 8.19 14.66 -15.16
CA ASN A 62 6.73 14.58 -15.35
C ASN A 62 6.33 13.92 -16.68
N ASP A 63 7.22 13.97 -17.68
CA ASP A 63 7.04 13.27 -18.95
C ASP A 63 7.66 11.87 -18.91
N SER A 64 8.62 11.61 -18.02
CA SER A 64 9.32 10.33 -17.92
C SER A 64 8.53 9.22 -17.21
N VAL A 65 7.44 9.56 -16.51
CA VAL A 65 6.60 8.62 -15.76
C VAL A 65 5.12 9.03 -15.80
N PHE A 66 4.23 8.03 -15.86
CA PHE A 66 2.79 8.25 -15.68
C PHE A 66 2.12 7.13 -14.89
N MET A 67 0.91 7.40 -14.40
CA MET A 67 0.00 6.40 -13.83
C MET A 67 -1.06 6.00 -14.84
N LEU A 68 -1.29 4.69 -14.96
CA LEU A 68 -2.49 4.13 -15.56
C LEU A 68 -3.45 3.72 -14.44
N LYS A 69 -4.69 4.20 -14.47
CA LYS A 69 -5.74 3.74 -13.57
C LYS A 69 -6.65 2.75 -14.30
N SER A 70 -6.76 1.58 -13.71
CA SER A 70 -7.47 0.42 -14.24
C SER A 70 -8.82 0.22 -13.53
N ASN A 71 -9.45 1.32 -13.13
CA ASN A 71 -10.75 1.23 -12.47
C ASN A 71 -11.82 0.78 -13.47
N ASN A 72 -12.74 -0.07 -12.98
CA ASN A 72 -13.86 -0.62 -13.73
C ASN A 72 -13.45 -1.59 -14.85
N ILE A 73 -12.30 -2.27 -14.73
CA ILE A 73 -12.07 -3.48 -15.53
C ILE A 73 -13.03 -4.55 -15.03
N ASP A 74 -13.81 -5.11 -15.95
CA ASP A 74 -14.61 -6.29 -15.67
C ASP A 74 -13.69 -7.53 -15.68
N GLU A 75 -13.46 -8.12 -14.50
CA GLU A 75 -12.60 -9.29 -14.36
C GLU A 75 -13.22 -10.54 -15.02
N ASP A 76 -14.53 -10.53 -15.24
CA ASP A 76 -15.25 -11.62 -15.90
C ASP A 76 -15.26 -11.47 -17.44
N ASP A 77 -14.82 -10.32 -17.98
CA ASP A 77 -14.66 -10.09 -19.42
C ASP A 77 -13.25 -10.52 -19.89
N PRO A 78 -13.12 -11.65 -20.61
CA PRO A 78 -11.82 -12.16 -21.04
C PRO A 78 -11.11 -11.22 -22.01
N ALA A 79 -11.82 -10.37 -22.74
CA ALA A 79 -11.21 -9.42 -23.67
C ALA A 79 -10.51 -8.28 -22.91
N GLN A 80 -11.15 -7.75 -21.85
CA GLN A 80 -10.55 -6.71 -21.01
C GLN A 80 -9.37 -7.25 -20.21
N LEU A 81 -9.47 -8.48 -19.70
CA LEU A 81 -8.36 -9.14 -19.01
C LEU A 81 -7.17 -9.35 -19.95
N ALA A 82 -7.41 -9.85 -21.16
CA ALA A 82 -6.35 -10.04 -22.17
C ALA A 82 -5.69 -8.71 -22.57
N LEU A 83 -6.47 -7.64 -22.71
CA LEU A 83 -5.94 -6.30 -22.98
C LEU A 83 -5.09 -5.80 -21.81
N PHE A 84 -5.51 -6.05 -20.58
CA PHE A 84 -4.76 -5.66 -19.38
C PHE A 84 -3.45 -6.43 -19.27
N GLU A 85 -3.45 -7.75 -19.49
CA GLU A 85 -2.24 -8.56 -19.55
C GLU A 85 -1.28 -8.07 -20.65
N ARG A 86 -1.82 -7.73 -21.82
CA ARG A 86 -1.05 -7.16 -22.93
C ARG A 86 -0.41 -5.84 -22.54
N VAL A 87 -1.15 -4.93 -21.90
CA VAL A 87 -0.61 -3.66 -21.35
C VAL A 87 0.57 -3.91 -20.40
N LEU A 88 0.46 -4.88 -19.50
CA LEU A 88 1.52 -5.19 -18.54
C LEU A 88 2.76 -5.82 -19.20
N ARG A 89 2.57 -6.57 -20.29
CA ARG A 89 3.64 -7.28 -21.00
C ARG A 89 4.36 -6.41 -22.04
N GLU A 90 3.61 -5.69 -22.86
CA GLU A 90 4.11 -4.96 -24.03
C GLU A 90 4.42 -3.50 -23.71
N GLY A 91 3.76 -2.93 -22.70
CA GLY A 91 3.83 -1.50 -22.40
C GLY A 91 2.83 -0.68 -23.20
N ILE A 92 3.03 0.63 -23.18
CA ILE A 92 2.14 1.62 -23.80
C ILE A 92 3.01 2.66 -24.53
N THR A 93 2.63 3.00 -25.75
CA THR A 93 3.24 4.09 -26.53
C THR A 93 2.51 5.40 -26.23
N TYR A 94 3.26 6.47 -25.95
CA TYR A 94 2.73 7.81 -25.73
C TYR A 94 3.68 8.83 -26.35
N LYS A 95 3.15 9.71 -27.22
CA LYS A 95 3.92 10.71 -27.98
C LYS A 95 5.13 10.11 -28.72
N GLY A 96 4.94 8.94 -29.33
CA GLY A 96 5.98 8.22 -30.08
C GLY A 96 7.03 7.51 -29.22
N GLU A 97 6.97 7.61 -27.89
CA GLU A 97 7.88 6.90 -26.99
C GLU A 97 7.19 5.74 -26.28
N LYS A 98 7.93 4.66 -26.06
CA LYS A 98 7.44 3.47 -25.39
C LYS A 98 7.66 3.54 -23.89
N TYR A 99 6.62 3.22 -23.14
CA TYR A 99 6.62 3.16 -21.69
C TYR A 99 6.35 1.73 -21.24
N VAL A 100 7.12 1.26 -20.26
CA VAL A 100 7.04 -0.09 -19.73
C VAL A 100 6.59 -0.05 -18.27
N ARG A 101 5.96 -1.14 -17.83
CA ARG A 101 5.52 -1.31 -16.43
C ARG A 101 6.72 -1.13 -15.50
N SER A 102 6.59 -0.22 -14.55
CA SER A 102 7.58 -0.01 -13.50
C SER A 102 7.34 -0.92 -12.28
N ILE A 103 8.00 -0.61 -11.16
CA ILE A 103 7.85 -1.31 -9.90
C ILE A 103 6.45 -1.11 -9.31
N LYS A 104 5.96 -2.14 -8.61
CA LYS A 104 4.64 -2.13 -7.97
C LYS A 104 4.79 -1.83 -6.49
N SER A 105 3.98 -0.91 -5.98
CA SER A 105 3.79 -0.73 -4.53
C SER A 105 2.48 -1.36 -4.06
N PRO A 106 2.37 -1.78 -2.78
CA PRO A 106 1.11 -2.27 -2.23
C PRO A 106 -0.03 -1.25 -2.28
N ALA A 107 0.29 0.05 -2.20
CA ALA A 107 -0.71 1.12 -2.29
C ALA A 107 -1.30 1.23 -3.71
N MET A 108 -0.46 1.08 -4.73
CA MET A 108 -0.87 1.08 -6.14
C MET A 108 -1.90 -0.03 -6.43
N GLY A 109 -1.64 -1.24 -5.94
CA GLY A 109 -2.58 -2.36 -6.06
C GLY A 109 -3.95 -2.06 -5.46
N ARG A 110 -4.00 -1.49 -4.25
CA ARG A 110 -5.26 -1.09 -3.60
C ARG A 110 -6.04 -0.02 -4.37
N THR A 111 -5.33 0.89 -5.03
CA THR A 111 -5.95 1.97 -5.82
C THR A 111 -6.18 1.63 -7.29
N GLN A 112 -5.90 0.37 -7.71
CA GLN A 112 -5.93 -0.07 -9.11
C GLN A 112 -5.13 0.86 -10.03
N ARG A 113 -3.92 1.19 -9.61
CA ARG A 113 -2.98 2.03 -10.36
C ARG A 113 -1.75 1.23 -10.73
N THR A 114 -1.25 1.46 -11.94
CA THR A 114 0.00 0.86 -12.44
C THR A 114 0.91 1.98 -12.94
N GLU A 115 2.16 1.96 -12.50
CA GLU A 115 3.17 2.92 -12.93
C GLU A 115 3.83 2.48 -14.23
N PHE A 116 4.03 3.43 -15.13
CA PHE A 116 4.76 3.24 -16.37
C PHE A 116 5.86 4.30 -16.48
N ILE A 117 7.04 3.89 -16.94
CA ILE A 117 8.17 4.78 -17.20
C ILE A 117 8.68 4.58 -18.62
N LYS A 118 9.31 5.60 -19.19
CA LYS A 118 9.96 5.50 -20.50
C LYS A 118 10.96 4.33 -20.49
N GLU A 119 10.89 3.49 -21.52
CA GLU A 119 11.69 2.26 -21.64
C GLU A 119 13.20 2.55 -21.56
N LYS A 120 13.64 3.67 -22.16
CA LYS A 120 15.05 4.11 -22.12
C LYS A 120 15.62 4.23 -20.70
N TYR A 121 14.79 4.60 -19.72
CA TYR A 121 15.25 4.81 -18.33
C TYR A 121 15.14 3.56 -17.45
N TYR A 122 14.32 2.59 -17.85
CA TYR A 122 13.93 1.46 -17.01
C TYR A 122 15.12 0.70 -16.40
N LYS A 123 16.05 0.27 -17.24
CA LYS A 123 17.20 -0.55 -16.80
C LYS A 123 18.06 0.19 -15.76
N ASN A 124 18.35 1.47 -16.00
CA ASN A 124 19.23 2.26 -15.15
C ASN A 124 18.58 2.63 -13.82
N VAL A 125 17.28 2.97 -13.82
CA VAL A 125 16.52 3.19 -12.59
C VAL A 125 16.48 1.92 -11.75
N PHE A 126 16.18 0.79 -12.39
CA PHE A 126 16.10 -0.49 -11.71
C PHE A 126 17.45 -0.90 -11.11
N GLN A 127 18.54 -0.71 -11.85
CA GLN A 127 19.89 -0.97 -11.37
C GLN A 127 20.25 -0.10 -10.15
N ARG A 128 19.86 1.18 -10.13
CA ARG A 128 20.11 2.06 -8.97
C ARG A 128 19.30 1.67 -7.76
N VAL A 129 18.01 1.43 -7.94
CA VAL A 129 17.09 1.04 -6.85
C VAL A 129 17.51 -0.29 -6.24
N ALA A 130 17.96 -1.24 -7.07
CA ALA A 130 18.47 -2.53 -6.63
C ALA A 130 19.94 -2.49 -6.16
N LEU A 131 20.62 -1.34 -6.24
CA LEU A 131 22.07 -1.21 -5.98
C LEU A 131 22.91 -2.22 -6.78
N GLY A 132 22.48 -2.55 -8.01
CA GLY A 132 23.08 -3.56 -8.86
C GLY A 132 22.94 -5.01 -8.35
N LYS A 133 22.17 -5.24 -7.29
CA LYS A 133 21.98 -6.56 -6.68
C LYS A 133 20.69 -7.20 -7.17
N PHE A 134 20.84 -8.31 -7.88
CA PHE A 134 19.72 -9.12 -8.37
C PHE A 134 19.82 -10.51 -7.74
N PRO A 135 18.78 -10.97 -7.01
CA PRO A 135 18.79 -12.30 -6.45
C PRO A 135 18.78 -13.35 -7.57
N ARG A 136 19.66 -14.36 -7.47
CA ARG A 136 19.72 -15.47 -8.46
C ARG A 136 18.45 -16.33 -8.44
N LEU A 137 17.85 -16.49 -7.25
CA LEU A 137 16.62 -17.25 -7.05
C LEU A 137 15.77 -16.53 -6.01
N THR A 138 14.55 -16.13 -6.36
CA THR A 138 13.59 -15.54 -5.43
C THR A 138 12.17 -15.69 -5.95
N ASN A 139 11.20 -15.61 -5.05
CA ASN A 139 9.80 -15.47 -5.45
C ASN A 139 9.57 -14.06 -6.00
N ILE A 140 8.99 -13.96 -7.19
CA ILE A 140 8.77 -12.69 -7.89
C ILE A 140 7.96 -11.69 -7.05
N ASN A 141 6.99 -12.16 -6.28
CA ASN A 141 6.17 -11.30 -5.42
C ASN A 141 6.99 -10.72 -4.27
N LYS A 142 7.92 -11.49 -3.70
CA LYS A 142 8.84 -11.00 -2.65
C LYS A 142 9.80 -9.97 -3.23
N TRP A 143 10.28 -10.21 -4.44
CA TRP A 143 11.17 -9.29 -5.14
C TRP A 143 10.48 -7.96 -5.47
N GLU A 144 9.30 -8.01 -6.09
CA GLU A 144 8.50 -6.82 -6.38
C GLU A 144 8.16 -6.06 -5.09
N ALA A 145 7.82 -6.75 -4.00
CA ALA A 145 7.55 -6.13 -2.71
C ALA A 145 8.77 -5.41 -2.14
N ALA A 146 9.97 -6.02 -2.22
CA ALA A 146 11.21 -5.41 -1.77
C ALA A 146 11.54 -4.14 -2.57
N LEU A 147 11.40 -4.19 -3.90
CA LEU A 147 11.55 -3.01 -4.75
C LEU A 147 10.51 -1.94 -4.44
N GLY A 148 9.28 -2.35 -4.15
CA GLY A 148 8.18 -1.48 -3.76
C GLY A 148 8.48 -0.64 -2.50
N VAL A 149 9.41 -1.05 -1.63
CA VAL A 149 9.86 -0.26 -0.48
C VAL A 149 10.50 1.06 -0.93
N SER A 150 11.17 1.08 -2.08
CA SER A 150 11.77 2.30 -2.63
C SER A 150 10.74 3.38 -3.00
N ARG A 151 9.46 3.00 -3.13
CA ARG A 151 8.32 3.91 -3.33
C ARG A 151 7.78 4.52 -2.03
N SER A 152 8.24 4.05 -0.88
CA SER A 152 7.81 4.61 0.40
C SER A 152 8.23 6.08 0.49
N SER A 153 7.33 6.91 1.02
CA SER A 153 7.65 8.31 1.30
C SER A 153 8.63 8.35 2.48
N ALA A 154 9.85 8.79 2.22
CA ALA A 154 10.88 8.93 3.23
C ALA A 154 11.50 10.33 3.18
N LEU A 155 11.93 10.83 4.34
CA LEU A 155 12.79 12.01 4.41
C LEU A 155 14.24 11.54 4.27
N ALA A 156 14.95 12.07 3.29
CA ALA A 156 16.37 11.79 3.15
C ALA A 156 17.14 12.49 4.28
N ILE A 157 17.93 11.72 5.02
CA ILE A 157 18.83 12.23 6.04
C ILE A 157 20.22 12.38 5.39
N PRO A 158 20.89 13.54 5.52
CA PRO A 158 22.13 13.82 4.77
C PRO A 158 23.36 13.07 5.28
N TYR A 159 23.26 12.34 6.38
CA TYR A 159 24.34 11.54 6.94
C TYR A 159 23.96 10.06 6.94
N ILE A 160 24.96 9.21 6.74
CA ILE A 160 24.82 7.76 6.85
C ILE A 160 24.78 7.42 8.36
N PRO A 161 23.67 6.86 8.88
CA PRO A 161 23.65 6.42 10.27
C PRO A 161 24.68 5.31 10.47
N ARG A 162 25.27 5.21 11.67
CA ARG A 162 26.07 4.04 12.04
C ARG A 162 25.12 2.84 12.15
N ILE A 163 25.18 1.95 11.17
CA ILE A 163 24.38 0.73 11.14
C ILE A 163 25.11 -0.32 11.96
N VAL A 164 24.51 -0.75 13.07
CA VAL A 164 24.97 -1.91 13.83
C VAL A 164 24.02 -3.06 13.50
N VAL A 165 24.55 -4.11 12.87
CA VAL A 165 23.78 -5.34 12.63
C VAL A 165 24.01 -6.23 13.83
N ILE A 166 23.00 -6.32 14.69
CA ILE A 166 22.95 -7.34 15.73
C ILE A 166 22.32 -8.55 15.03
N PRO A 167 23.00 -9.71 14.97
CA PRO A 167 22.35 -10.93 14.49
C PRO A 167 21.06 -11.11 15.29
N ASP A 168 20.01 -11.59 14.62
CA ASP A 168 18.78 -11.95 15.33
C ASP A 168 19.19 -12.83 16.53
N TYR A 169 18.60 -12.56 17.70
CA TYR A 169 18.84 -13.41 18.85
C TYR A 169 18.54 -14.85 18.40
N GLU A 170 19.58 -15.70 18.39
CA GLU A 170 19.37 -17.13 18.29
C GLU A 170 18.63 -17.52 19.56
N LYS A 171 17.31 -17.47 19.49
CA LYS A 171 16.47 -18.15 20.44
C LYS A 171 16.82 -19.63 20.29
N GLU A 172 17.64 -20.16 21.19
CA GLU A 172 17.98 -21.59 21.26
C GLU A 172 16.69 -22.43 21.30
N GLU A 173 15.61 -21.88 21.87
CA GLU A 173 14.25 -22.37 21.76
C GLU A 173 13.31 -21.27 21.26
N ILE A 174 12.52 -21.58 20.21
CA ILE A 174 11.38 -20.78 19.78
C ILE A 174 10.31 -20.86 20.88
N ILE A 175 10.48 -20.06 21.92
CA ILE A 175 9.48 -19.93 22.98
C ILE A 175 8.49 -18.85 22.52
N GLU A 176 7.29 -19.35 22.24
CA GLU A 176 5.97 -18.70 22.05
C GLU A 176 5.64 -18.12 20.67
N ASP A 177 5.10 -19.02 19.83
CA ASP A 177 3.88 -18.90 18.98
C ASP A 177 3.85 -19.96 17.85
N VAL A 178 4.63 -21.04 17.99
CA VAL A 178 4.59 -22.18 17.05
C VAL A 178 4.31 -23.46 17.83
N TRP A 179 3.03 -23.84 17.87
CA TRP A 179 2.58 -25.02 18.63
C TRP A 179 3.14 -26.34 18.09
N LYS A 180 3.64 -26.37 16.84
CA LYS A 180 4.38 -27.50 16.25
C LYS A 180 5.11 -27.08 14.97
N VAL A 181 6.42 -27.30 14.87
CA VAL A 181 7.13 -27.34 13.57
C VAL A 181 7.47 -28.81 13.29
N VAL A 182 6.85 -29.38 12.26
CA VAL A 182 7.21 -30.70 11.73
C VAL A 182 7.69 -30.51 10.29
N LYS A 183 8.78 -31.17 9.90
CA LYS A 183 9.10 -31.34 8.48
C LYS A 183 7.99 -32.17 7.84
N CYS A 184 7.21 -31.56 6.95
CA CYS A 184 6.08 -32.22 6.30
C CYS A 184 6.56 -33.36 5.39
N ILE A 185 6.32 -34.60 5.83
CA ILE A 185 5.85 -35.65 4.92
C ILE A 185 4.36 -35.36 4.76
N GLY A 186 3.85 -35.34 3.52
CA GLY A 186 2.46 -34.98 3.23
C GLY A 186 1.49 -35.92 3.94
N ASP A 187 0.95 -35.49 5.07
CA ASP A 187 -0.11 -36.21 5.79
C ASP A 187 -1.48 -35.71 5.28
N PRO A 188 -2.23 -36.54 4.53
CA PRO A 188 -3.52 -36.14 3.97
C PRO A 188 -4.54 -35.79 5.05
N VAL A 189 -4.45 -36.38 6.25
CA VAL A 189 -5.37 -36.12 7.36
C VAL A 189 -5.18 -34.69 7.88
N GLN A 190 -3.94 -34.21 7.93
CA GLN A 190 -3.64 -32.86 8.38
C GLN A 190 -4.03 -31.80 7.35
N GLN A 191 -3.97 -32.14 6.05
CA GLN A 191 -4.49 -31.25 4.99
C GLN A 191 -6.00 -31.10 5.05
N GLU A 192 -6.73 -32.18 5.36
CA GLU A 192 -8.18 -32.18 5.52
C GLU A 192 -8.62 -31.31 6.72
N LEU A 193 -7.92 -31.42 7.86
CA LEU A 193 -8.13 -30.55 9.02
C LEU A 193 -7.89 -29.06 8.70
N ILE A 194 -6.84 -28.74 7.92
CA ILE A 194 -6.56 -27.37 7.48
C ILE A 194 -7.66 -26.84 6.55
N LEU A 195 -8.22 -27.68 5.67
CA LEU A 195 -9.31 -27.30 4.78
C LEU A 195 -10.62 -27.05 5.55
N GLU A 196 -10.93 -27.89 6.54
CA GLU A 196 -12.08 -27.68 7.42
C GLU A 196 -11.95 -26.39 8.23
N GLU A 197 -10.77 -26.09 8.75
CA GLU A 197 -10.54 -24.88 9.54
C GLU A 197 -10.60 -23.61 8.67
N LYS A 198 -10.08 -23.66 7.45
CA LYS A 198 -10.26 -22.59 6.45
C LYS A 198 -11.74 -22.39 6.08
N LYS A 199 -12.54 -23.46 6.01
CA LYS A 199 -13.98 -23.37 5.76
C LYS A 199 -14.70 -22.68 6.92
N LYS A 200 -14.41 -23.08 8.17
CA LYS A 200 -14.95 -22.45 9.38
C LYS A 200 -14.60 -20.96 9.45
N GLN A 201 -13.37 -20.57 9.11
CA GLN A 201 -12.98 -19.16 9.07
C GLN A 201 -13.74 -18.37 8.00
N ARG A 202 -13.92 -18.92 6.80
CA ARG A 202 -14.72 -18.27 5.74
C ARG A 202 -16.17 -18.05 6.17
N GLU A 203 -16.78 -19.05 6.80
CA GLU A 203 -18.16 -18.96 7.30
C GLU A 203 -18.28 -17.92 8.42
N TYR A 204 -17.31 -17.88 9.35
CA TYR A 204 -17.23 -16.86 10.39
C TYR A 204 -17.15 -15.43 9.80
N PHE A 205 -16.26 -15.20 8.82
CA PHE A 205 -16.14 -13.88 8.20
C PHE A 205 -17.36 -13.48 7.39
N LYS A 206 -18.06 -14.45 6.76
CA LYS A 206 -19.33 -14.21 6.08
C LYS A 206 -20.41 -13.79 7.07
N ALA A 207 -20.59 -14.54 8.15
CA ALA A 207 -21.55 -14.20 9.21
C ALA A 207 -21.24 -12.82 9.84
N LYS A 208 -19.97 -12.49 10.04
CA LYS A 208 -19.56 -11.17 10.55
C LYS A 208 -19.88 -10.03 9.59
N LYS A 209 -19.79 -10.27 8.27
CA LYS A 209 -20.15 -9.31 7.24
C LYS A 209 -21.67 -9.08 7.19
N ASP A 210 -22.44 -10.13 7.43
CA ASP A 210 -23.90 -10.08 7.49
C ASP A 210 -24.41 -9.39 8.78
N LEU A 211 -23.59 -9.38 9.84
CA LEU A 211 -23.85 -8.68 11.10
C LEU A 211 -23.48 -7.18 11.09
N ILE A 212 -22.95 -6.65 9.97
CA ILE A 212 -22.68 -5.22 9.85
C ILE A 212 -24.03 -4.49 9.79
N PRO A 213 -24.36 -3.60 10.75
CA PRO A 213 -25.63 -2.89 10.73
C PRO A 213 -25.75 -2.03 9.48
N SER A 214 -26.92 -2.07 8.83
CA SER A 214 -27.20 -1.25 7.66
C SER A 214 -27.08 0.25 7.98
N ALA A 215 -26.82 1.07 6.96
CA ALA A 215 -26.69 2.52 7.12
C ALA A 215 -27.92 3.16 7.79
N THR A 216 -29.11 2.57 7.60
CA THR A 216 -30.35 2.99 8.27
C THR A 216 -30.34 2.73 9.76
N ASN A 217 -29.79 1.59 10.21
CA ASN A 217 -29.69 1.24 11.63
C ASN A 217 -28.62 2.07 12.34
N LEU A 218 -27.53 2.42 11.65
CA LEU A 218 -26.50 3.32 12.17
C LEU A 218 -27.01 4.76 12.35
N ALA A 219 -28.01 5.19 11.58
CA ALA A 219 -28.58 6.55 11.67
C ALA A 219 -29.44 6.75 12.94
N VAL A 220 -29.99 5.67 13.50
CA VAL A 220 -30.85 5.69 14.70
C VAL A 220 -30.03 5.65 15.99
N LEU A 221 -28.74 5.31 15.91
CA LEU A 221 -27.88 5.27 17.09
C LEU A 221 -27.73 6.68 17.69
N PRO A 222 -27.76 6.80 19.04
CA PRO A 222 -27.58 8.08 19.71
C PRO A 222 -26.22 8.66 19.34
N ARG A 223 -26.24 9.83 18.70
CA ARG A 223 -25.01 10.54 18.35
C ARG A 223 -24.42 11.14 19.63
N LEU A 224 -23.09 11.10 19.73
CA LEU A 224 -22.40 11.83 20.78
C LEU A 224 -22.82 13.31 20.74
N PRO A 225 -23.08 13.94 21.90
CA PRO A 225 -23.37 15.37 21.94
C PRO A 225 -22.17 16.09 21.34
N ASN A 226 -22.41 17.02 20.41
CA ASN A 226 -21.33 17.81 19.84
C ASN A 226 -21.25 19.15 20.58
N LYS A 227 -20.04 19.61 20.86
CA LYS A 227 -19.77 20.99 21.27
C LYS A 227 -19.27 21.82 20.10
N LYS A 228 -19.52 23.12 20.18
CA LYS A 228 -18.92 24.08 19.26
C LYS A 228 -17.52 24.44 19.76
N VAL A 229 -16.54 24.34 18.87
CA VAL A 229 -15.14 24.66 19.16
C VAL A 229 -14.66 25.62 18.07
N ILE A 230 -14.01 26.70 18.48
CA ILE A 230 -13.38 27.61 17.53
C ILE A 230 -12.00 27.06 17.19
N VAL A 231 -11.80 26.67 15.94
CA VAL A 231 -10.51 26.22 15.43
C VAL A 231 -10.08 27.16 14.31
N ARG A 232 -8.98 27.88 14.52
CA ARG A 232 -8.43 28.87 13.58
C ARG A 232 -9.41 30.00 13.20
N GLY A 233 -10.22 30.44 14.16
CA GLY A 233 -11.18 31.54 13.98
C GLY A 233 -12.51 31.13 13.36
N GLU A 234 -12.67 29.87 12.96
CA GLU A 234 -13.93 29.32 12.45
C GLU A 234 -14.61 28.44 13.51
N GLU A 235 -15.92 28.60 13.68
CA GLU A 235 -16.72 27.80 14.60
C GLU A 235 -17.04 26.45 13.96
N ILE A 236 -16.46 25.37 14.49
CA ILE A 236 -16.72 24.00 14.03
C ILE A 236 -17.41 23.18 15.11
N THR A 237 -18.25 22.25 14.68
CA THR A 237 -18.98 21.33 15.56
C THR A 237 -18.14 20.06 15.73
N ALA A 238 -17.67 19.78 16.95
CA ALA A 238 -16.86 18.61 17.27
C ALA A 238 -17.53 17.76 18.36
N PRO A 239 -17.33 16.43 18.38
CA PRO A 239 -17.87 15.57 19.44
C PRO A 239 -17.39 16.06 20.81
N ASP A 240 -18.33 16.26 21.74
CA ASP A 240 -18.00 16.64 23.09
C ASP A 240 -17.58 15.41 23.90
N GLN A 241 -16.28 15.29 24.11
CA GLN A 241 -15.66 14.22 24.89
C GLN A 241 -15.69 14.50 26.41
N SER A 242 -16.36 15.57 26.84
CA SER A 242 -16.47 15.97 28.25
C SER A 242 -17.27 14.94 29.07
N GLU A 243 -18.29 14.32 28.47
CA GLU A 243 -19.20 13.39 29.15
C GLU A 243 -18.95 11.91 28.85
N GLN A 244 -18.07 11.56 27.89
CA GLN A 244 -17.79 10.15 27.56
C GLN A 244 -16.30 9.86 27.37
N LYS A 245 -15.80 9.05 28.31
CA LYS A 245 -14.53 8.29 28.40
C LYS A 245 -13.48 8.56 27.33
N THR A 246 -12.29 8.94 27.80
CA THR A 246 -11.06 8.79 27.01
C THR A 246 -10.83 7.32 26.64
N PHE A 247 -10.05 7.09 25.58
CA PHE A 247 -9.73 5.78 25.00
C PHE A 247 -9.15 4.74 26.00
N SER A 248 -8.83 5.13 27.23
CA SER A 248 -8.39 4.25 28.33
C SER A 248 -9.47 3.91 29.36
N GLY A 249 -10.73 4.35 29.21
CA GLY A 249 -11.84 3.92 30.06
C GLY A 249 -11.80 4.40 31.52
N TRP A 250 -11.13 5.52 31.82
CA TRP A 250 -11.12 6.10 33.18
C TRP A 250 -12.32 7.02 33.40
N ASP A 251 -13.19 6.69 34.37
CA ASP A 251 -14.19 7.61 34.94
C ASP A 251 -13.55 8.40 36.09
N LYS A 252 -13.68 9.73 36.08
CA LYS A 252 -13.04 10.62 37.07
C LYS A 252 -13.78 10.73 38.40
N GLU A 253 -15.06 10.37 38.47
CA GLU A 253 -15.90 10.68 39.64
C GLU A 253 -16.05 9.53 40.63
N ASN A 254 -15.82 8.29 40.20
CA ASN A 254 -15.88 7.13 41.06
C ASN A 254 -14.47 6.57 41.25
N GLY A 255 -13.77 7.08 42.27
CA GLY A 255 -12.46 6.59 42.73
C GLY A 255 -12.50 5.17 43.33
N VAL A 256 -13.29 4.27 42.74
CA VAL A 256 -13.40 2.86 43.11
C VAL A 256 -13.24 2.05 41.84
N CYS A 257 -12.15 1.28 41.80
CA CYS A 257 -11.81 0.36 40.73
C CYS A 257 -12.82 -0.81 40.71
N GLN A 258 -13.99 -0.62 40.09
CA GLN A 258 -14.90 -1.71 39.79
C GLN A 258 -14.56 -2.28 38.41
N GLY A 259 -14.13 -3.54 38.38
CA GLY A 259 -14.18 -4.36 37.16
C GLY A 259 -12.83 -4.84 36.63
N SER A 260 -12.39 -5.99 37.12
CA SER A 260 -12.25 -7.22 36.32
C SER A 260 -11.50 -7.20 34.97
N CYS A 261 -10.58 -6.27 34.71
CA CYS A 261 -9.61 -6.41 33.60
C CYS A 261 -8.20 -6.83 34.04
N ARG A 262 -7.92 -6.87 35.36
CA ARG A 262 -6.63 -7.38 35.89
C ARG A 262 -6.65 -8.86 36.30
N GLU A 263 -7.82 -9.47 36.41
CA GLU A 263 -7.95 -10.89 36.80
C GLU A 263 -8.01 -11.87 35.61
N LEU A 264 -8.32 -11.39 34.39
CA LEU A 264 -8.20 -12.24 33.20
C LEU A 264 -6.75 -12.40 32.73
N ILE A 265 -5.84 -11.50 33.11
CA ILE A 265 -4.42 -11.55 32.72
C ILE A 265 -3.57 -12.30 33.76
N ARG A 266 -4.10 -12.60 34.96
CA ARG A 266 -3.39 -13.41 35.98
C ARG A 266 -3.79 -14.89 36.05
N LYS A 267 -4.79 -15.33 35.28
CA LYS A 267 -5.19 -16.76 35.21
C LYS A 267 -4.82 -17.47 33.90
N VAL A 268 -4.04 -16.84 33.03
CA VAL A 268 -3.47 -17.46 31.81
C VAL A 268 -1.94 -17.35 31.76
N MET A 269 -1.31 -17.02 32.89
CA MET A 269 0.14 -17.19 33.09
C MET A 269 0.41 -17.78 34.46
N PHE A 270 0.13 -19.08 34.59
CA PHE A 270 0.88 -20.11 35.30
C PHE A 270 0.48 -21.46 34.71
#